data_AF-A0A7W7WIN1-F1
#
_entry.id   AF-A0A7W7WIN1-F1
#
_cell.length_a   1.000
_cell.length_b   1.000
_cell.length_c   1.000
_cell.angle_alpha   90.00
_cell.angle_beta   90.00
_cell.angle_gamma   90.00
#
_symmetry.space_group_name_H-M   'P 1'
#
loop_
_entity.id
_entity.type
_entity.pdbx_description
1 polymer ?
#
loop_
_entity_poly.entity_id
_entity_poly.type
_entity_poly.pdbx_seq_one_letter_code
_entity_poly.pdbx_strand_id
1 'polypeptide(L)'
;MPNWGEWVPLDGAPVTDGRDPARDAARAELLNPAYHRHDPSLLQRIKDWIFEQIDRAFGTIGLHGGGMTATVLFLLVAALLAAALWWRFGLPRRTVRTAATLFDSAGPATAADHRAAAAAHAAAGAWDDAVREQLRALIRGLEERTLLDVRPGRTADEAAAEAGRVLPEHADALRRAARTFDDVVYGEHAADQAAYHSLLDLDRAVGTARPTLTGAAG
;
A
#
# COMPACT_ATOMS: atom_id res chain seq x y z
N MET A 1 72.95 -26.32 -14.77
CA MET A 1 71.85 -26.46 -15.75
C MET A 1 70.80 -27.37 -15.12
N PRO A 2 69.56 -26.91 -14.88
CA PRO A 2 68.53 -27.71 -14.21
C PRO A 2 67.82 -28.66 -15.19
N ASN A 3 67.71 -29.94 -14.82
CA ASN A 3 66.89 -30.96 -15.45
C ASN A 3 65.54 -31.05 -14.72
N TRP A 4 64.47 -30.63 -15.39
CA TRP A 4 63.10 -30.76 -14.90
C TRP A 4 62.55 -32.14 -15.28
N GLY A 5 62.25 -32.98 -14.29
CA GLY A 5 61.55 -34.23 -14.55
C GLY A 5 61.67 -35.26 -13.45
N GLU A 6 61.21 -34.94 -12.24
CA GLU A 6 60.90 -35.96 -11.24
C GLU A 6 59.48 -35.71 -10.74
N TRP A 7 58.55 -36.53 -11.22
CA TRP A 7 57.17 -36.53 -10.78
C TRP A 7 57.13 -37.19 -9.41
N VAL A 8 56.83 -36.40 -8.38
CA VAL A 8 56.48 -36.91 -7.06
C VAL A 8 55.16 -37.66 -7.20
N PRO A 9 55.10 -38.99 -6.97
CA PRO A 9 53.83 -39.68 -6.89
C PRO A 9 53.11 -39.15 -5.66
N LEU A 10 51.98 -38.49 -5.85
CA LEU A 10 51.04 -38.25 -4.76
C LEU A 10 50.56 -39.62 -4.31
N ASP A 11 51.00 -40.07 -3.13
CA ASP A 11 50.44 -41.21 -2.40
C ASP A 11 48.99 -40.89 -2.01
N GLY A 12 48.11 -40.87 -3.01
CA GLY A 12 46.68 -41.01 -2.86
C GLY A 12 46.35 -42.47 -3.10
N ALA A 13 46.21 -43.23 -2.00
CA ALA A 13 45.62 -44.56 -2.08
C ALA A 13 44.31 -44.46 -2.90
N PRO A 14 44.06 -45.38 -3.86
CA PRO A 14 42.84 -45.32 -4.66
C PRO A 14 41.64 -45.32 -3.71
N VAL A 15 40.72 -44.38 -3.90
CA VAL A 15 39.45 -44.36 -3.19
C VAL A 15 38.73 -45.67 -3.50
N THR A 16 38.71 -46.58 -2.52
CA THR A 16 38.16 -47.94 -2.65
C THR A 16 36.73 -48.03 -2.12
N ASP A 17 36.09 -46.91 -1.87
CA ASP A 17 34.67 -46.88 -1.55
C ASP A 17 33.86 -47.21 -2.81
N GLY A 18 33.08 -48.29 -2.71
CA GLY A 18 32.16 -48.71 -3.77
C GLY A 18 31.25 -47.57 -4.22
N ARG A 19 30.69 -47.71 -5.42
CA ARG A 19 29.83 -46.69 -6.07
C ARG A 19 28.66 -46.21 -5.19
N ASP A 20 28.23 -47.01 -4.22
CA ASP A 20 27.13 -46.71 -3.30
C ASP A 20 27.55 -45.85 -2.08
N PRO A 21 28.58 -46.20 -1.28
CA PRO A 21 29.01 -45.36 -0.16
C PRO A 21 29.51 -43.97 -0.57
N ALA A 22 30.12 -43.81 -1.74
CA ALA A 22 30.50 -42.51 -2.28
C ALA A 22 29.27 -41.62 -2.61
N ARG A 23 28.16 -42.24 -3.00
CA ARG A 23 26.90 -41.55 -3.32
C ARG A 23 26.18 -41.09 -2.06
N ASP A 24 26.21 -41.89 -1.00
CA ASP A 24 25.62 -41.54 0.29
C ASP A 24 26.45 -40.49 1.03
N ALA A 25 27.78 -40.55 0.95
CA ALA A 25 28.67 -39.50 1.46
C ALA A 25 28.45 -38.15 0.73
N ALA A 26 28.29 -38.18 -0.60
CA ALA A 26 27.95 -36.97 -1.37
C ALA A 26 26.55 -36.42 -1.02
N ARG A 27 25.59 -37.30 -0.70
CA ARG A 27 24.25 -36.88 -0.25
C ARG A 27 24.27 -36.23 1.13
N ALA A 28 25.08 -36.76 2.05
CA ALA A 28 25.24 -36.20 3.39
C ALA A 28 25.85 -34.79 3.34
N GLU A 29 26.80 -34.55 2.43
CA GLU A 29 27.41 -33.22 2.22
C GLU A 29 26.44 -32.23 1.54
N LEU A 30 25.64 -32.69 0.58
CA LEU A 30 24.64 -31.84 -0.11
C LEU A 30 23.47 -31.42 0.79
N LEU A 31 23.22 -32.14 1.89
CA LEU A 31 22.20 -31.80 2.89
C LEU A 31 22.75 -30.91 4.01
N ASN A 32 24.01 -30.48 3.93
CA ASN A 32 24.66 -29.66 4.96
C ASN A 32 24.01 -28.25 5.02
N PRO A 33 23.29 -27.90 6.11
CA PRO A 33 22.60 -26.61 6.24
C PRO A 33 23.57 -25.42 6.34
N ALA A 34 24.87 -25.67 6.49
CA ALA A 34 25.92 -24.65 6.56
C ALA A 34 25.99 -23.76 5.30
N TYR A 35 25.50 -24.23 4.14
CA TYR A 35 25.51 -23.45 2.90
C TYR A 35 24.31 -22.52 2.70
N HIS A 36 23.29 -22.55 3.57
CA HIS A 36 22.08 -21.72 3.41
C HIS A 36 22.20 -20.32 4.06
N ARG A 37 23.41 -19.89 4.45
CA ARG A 37 23.63 -18.57 5.08
C ARG A 37 23.72 -17.41 4.08
N HIS A 38 23.70 -17.70 2.77
CA HIS A 38 23.80 -16.72 1.69
C HIS A 38 22.68 -16.81 0.66
N ASP A 39 21.51 -17.37 1.01
CA ASP A 39 20.35 -17.12 0.16
C ASP A 39 19.95 -15.65 0.33
N PRO A 40 20.02 -14.84 -0.75
CA PRO A 40 19.55 -13.46 -0.67
C PRO A 40 18.10 -13.52 -0.21
N SER A 41 17.76 -12.72 0.81
CA SER A 41 16.37 -12.60 1.23
C SER A 41 15.50 -12.36 0.00
N LEU A 42 14.27 -12.91 -0.02
CA LEU A 42 13.36 -12.75 -1.16
C LEU A 42 13.24 -11.27 -1.57
N LEU A 43 13.25 -10.38 -0.59
CA LEU A 43 13.32 -8.93 -0.75
C LEU A 43 14.59 -8.44 -1.46
N GLN A 44 15.77 -8.94 -1.09
CA GLN A 44 17.02 -8.59 -1.73
C GLN A 44 17.08 -9.12 -3.17
N ARG A 45 16.56 -10.33 -3.43
CA ARG A 45 16.48 -10.88 -4.78
C ARG A 45 15.55 -10.08 -5.69
N ILE A 46 14.42 -9.61 -5.15
CA ILE A 46 13.49 -8.72 -5.84
C ILE A 46 14.15 -7.36 -6.10
N LYS A 47 14.83 -6.80 -5.09
CA LYS A 47 15.52 -5.50 -5.21
C LYS A 47 16.61 -5.54 -6.27
N ASP A 48 17.44 -6.58 -6.25
CA ASP A 48 18.54 -6.75 -7.20
C ASP A 48 17.97 -6.97 -8.62
N TRP A 49 16.90 -7.74 -8.76
CA TRP A 49 16.19 -7.88 -10.04
C TRP A 49 15.66 -6.54 -10.56
N ILE A 50 15.06 -5.70 -9.69
CA ILE A 50 14.54 -4.37 -10.05
C ILE A 50 15.67 -3.45 -10.52
N PHE A 51 16.76 -3.33 -9.77
CA PHE A 51 17.89 -2.47 -10.14
C PHE A 51 18.54 -2.91 -11.45
N GLU A 52 18.66 -4.22 -11.65
CA GLU A 52 19.23 -4.75 -12.89
C GLU A 52 18.32 -4.48 -14.10
N GLN A 53 16.98 -4.46 -13.94
CA GLN A 53 16.08 -4.01 -15.02
C GLN A 53 16.23 -2.51 -15.31
N ILE A 54 16.41 -1.69 -14.28
CA ILE A 54 16.62 -0.25 -14.41
C ILE A 54 17.93 0.04 -15.14
N ASP A 55 19.02 -0.62 -14.78
CA ASP A 55 20.32 -0.47 -15.43
C ASP A 55 20.31 -0.97 -16.88
N ARG A 56 19.60 -2.08 -17.18
CA ARG A 56 19.37 -2.53 -18.56
C ARG A 56 18.59 -1.52 -19.39
N ALA A 57 17.60 -0.85 -18.79
CA ALA A 57 16.82 0.19 -19.43
C ALA A 57 17.67 1.45 -19.73
N PHE A 58 18.50 1.89 -18.78
CA PHE A 58 19.44 2.99 -19.00
C PHE A 58 20.56 2.63 -19.99
N GLY A 59 21.04 1.38 -19.97
CA GLY A 59 22.02 0.86 -20.92
C GLY A 59 21.50 0.80 -22.36
N THR A 60 20.21 0.50 -22.56
CA THR A 60 19.57 0.52 -23.89
C THR A 60 19.29 1.94 -24.41
N ILE A 61 19.18 2.93 -23.52
CA ILE A 61 19.16 4.37 -23.89
C ILE A 61 20.56 4.85 -24.33
N GLY A 62 21.62 4.18 -23.88
CA GLY A 62 22.98 4.68 -23.98
C GLY A 62 23.67 4.60 -25.34
N LEU A 63 23.30 3.69 -26.26
CA LEU A 63 24.19 3.44 -27.41
C LEU A 63 23.56 3.35 -28.81
N HIS A 64 22.51 2.58 -29.12
CA HIS A 64 22.10 2.42 -30.54
C HIS A 64 20.60 2.05 -30.75
N GLY A 65 19.68 2.63 -29.99
CA GLY A 65 18.24 2.39 -30.14
C GLY A 65 17.48 3.69 -30.42
N GLY A 66 17.04 3.89 -31.68
CA GLY A 66 16.33 5.10 -32.09
C GLY A 66 15.15 5.43 -31.17
N GLY A 67 14.88 6.73 -30.99
CA GLY A 67 13.98 7.27 -29.96
C GLY A 67 12.64 6.55 -29.77
N MET A 68 12.15 5.83 -30.79
CA MET A 68 10.98 4.95 -30.70
C MET A 68 11.08 3.86 -29.63
N THR A 69 12.24 3.20 -29.41
CA THR A 69 12.35 2.15 -28.36
C THR A 69 12.31 2.75 -26.96
N ALA A 70 12.99 3.88 -26.75
CA ALA A 70 12.94 4.64 -25.50
C ALA A 70 11.53 5.20 -25.23
N THR A 71 10.83 5.69 -26.27
CA THR A 71 9.44 6.16 -26.15
C THR A 71 8.49 5.02 -25.80
N VAL A 72 8.59 3.85 -26.45
CA VAL A 72 7.74 2.69 -26.15
C VAL A 72 7.98 2.19 -24.73
N LEU A 73 9.24 2.12 -24.28
CA LEU A 73 9.56 1.71 -22.92
C LEU A 73 9.05 2.72 -21.88
N PHE A 74 9.22 4.02 -22.14
CA PHE A 74 8.67 5.08 -21.28
C PHE A 74 7.15 4.97 -21.16
N LEU A 75 6.44 4.78 -22.29
CA LEU A 75 4.99 4.61 -22.29
C LEU A 75 4.56 3.35 -21.55
N LEU A 76 5.31 2.24 -21.67
CA LEU A 76 5.06 1.01 -20.95
C LEU A 76 5.22 1.22 -19.43
N VAL A 77 6.32 1.83 -19.00
CA VAL A 77 6.58 2.14 -17.58
C VAL A 77 5.52 3.11 -17.05
N ALA A 78 5.17 4.15 -17.80
CA ALA A 78 4.11 5.07 -17.42
C ALA A 78 2.74 4.38 -17.32
N ALA A 79 2.43 3.44 -18.21
CA ALA A 79 1.20 2.65 -18.16
C ALA A 79 1.18 1.69 -16.95
N LEU A 80 2.31 1.06 -16.62
CA LEU A 80 2.44 0.21 -15.43
C LEU A 80 2.35 1.02 -14.14
N LEU A 81 2.99 2.19 -14.08
CA LEU A 81 2.87 3.12 -12.97
C LEU A 81 1.42 3.60 -12.84
N ALA A 82 0.76 3.97 -13.94
CA ALA A 82 -0.64 4.36 -13.94
C ALA A 82 -1.56 3.21 -13.48
N ALA A 83 -1.31 1.97 -13.92
CA ALA A 83 -2.04 0.80 -13.48
C ALA A 83 -1.83 0.50 -11.99
N ALA A 84 -0.60 0.62 -11.49
CA ALA A 84 -0.28 0.48 -10.07
C ALA A 84 -0.95 1.57 -9.23
N LEU A 85 -0.92 2.83 -9.71
CA LEU A 85 -1.65 3.94 -9.10
C LEU A 85 -3.16 3.67 -9.11
N TRP A 86 -3.71 3.16 -10.22
CA TRP A 86 -5.12 2.79 -10.33
C TRP A 86 -5.52 1.64 -9.41
N TRP A 87 -4.65 0.64 -9.23
CA TRP A 87 -4.89 -0.43 -8.27
C TRP A 87 -4.78 0.07 -6.82
N ARG A 88 -3.86 1.01 -6.53
CA ARG A 88 -3.63 1.55 -5.18
C ARG A 88 -4.70 2.53 -4.72
N PHE A 89 -5.21 3.36 -5.62
CA PHE A 89 -6.18 4.40 -5.27
C PHE A 89 -7.64 3.98 -5.47
N GLY A 90 -7.88 2.74 -5.95
CA GLY A 90 -9.13 2.40 -6.61
C GLY A 90 -9.28 3.23 -7.90
N LEU A 91 -10.29 2.97 -8.74
CA LEU A 91 -10.55 3.90 -9.83
C LEU A 91 -10.69 5.31 -9.21
N PRO A 92 -9.83 6.29 -9.55
CA PRO A 92 -10.34 7.63 -9.57
C PRO A 92 -11.42 7.55 -10.64
N ARG A 93 -12.68 7.43 -10.21
CA ARG A 93 -13.75 7.99 -11.00
C ARG A 93 -13.43 9.48 -11.06
N ARG A 94 -12.50 9.85 -11.94
CA ARG A 94 -12.77 10.94 -12.86
C ARG A 94 -14.07 10.51 -13.49
N THR A 95 -15.18 10.87 -12.85
CA THR A 95 -16.20 11.61 -13.56
C THR A 95 -15.43 12.69 -14.29
N VAL A 96 -14.95 12.35 -15.49
CA VAL A 96 -14.95 13.28 -16.59
C VAL A 96 -16.38 13.77 -16.54
N ARG A 97 -16.58 14.91 -15.89
CA ARG A 97 -17.78 15.70 -16.05
C ARG A 97 -17.73 16.07 -17.52
N THR A 98 -18.15 15.15 -18.38
CA THR A 98 -18.75 15.48 -19.65
C THR A 98 -19.74 16.57 -19.26
N ALA A 99 -19.57 17.76 -19.83
CA ALA A 99 -20.31 18.96 -19.49
C ALA A 99 -21.84 18.84 -19.71
N ALA A 100 -22.36 17.62 -19.91
CA ALA A 100 -23.73 17.26 -20.20
C ALA A 100 -24.57 16.84 -18.98
N THR A 101 -24.03 16.78 -17.75
CA THR A 101 -24.83 16.46 -16.53
C THR A 101 -24.94 17.61 -15.53
N LEU A 102 -24.78 18.86 -15.98
CA LEU A 102 -25.04 20.06 -15.18
C LEU A 102 -26.53 20.25 -14.78
N PHE A 103 -27.39 19.28 -15.09
CA PHE A 103 -28.81 19.25 -14.72
C PHE A 103 -29.21 18.00 -13.92
N ASP A 104 -28.28 17.18 -13.44
CA ASP A 104 -28.65 16.19 -12.43
C ASP A 104 -28.74 16.92 -11.09
N SER A 105 -29.94 16.97 -10.53
CA SER A 105 -30.31 17.65 -9.28
C SER A 105 -29.61 17.09 -8.02
N ALA A 106 -28.60 16.25 -8.20
CA ALA A 106 -27.77 15.72 -7.13
C ALA A 106 -26.70 16.76 -6.77
N GLY A 107 -26.91 17.44 -5.64
CA GLY A 107 -25.89 18.26 -5.00
C GLY A 107 -24.63 17.46 -4.63
N PRO A 108 -23.70 18.05 -3.87
CA PRO A 108 -22.52 17.32 -3.37
C PRO A 108 -22.93 16.04 -2.64
N ALA A 109 -22.18 14.94 -2.84
CA ALA A 109 -22.46 13.64 -2.23
C ALA A 109 -22.79 13.75 -0.74
N THR A 110 -23.85 13.06 -0.32
CA THR A 110 -24.35 13.10 1.07
C THR A 110 -23.57 12.13 1.94
N ALA A 111 -23.72 12.26 3.27
CA ALA A 111 -23.15 11.28 4.19
C ALA A 111 -23.68 9.87 3.91
N ALA A 112 -24.94 9.73 3.52
CA ALA A 112 -25.55 8.44 3.16
C ALA A 112 -24.90 7.82 1.90
N ASP A 113 -24.59 8.63 0.89
CA ASP A 113 -23.90 8.16 -0.32
C ASP A 113 -22.51 7.61 0.01
N HIS A 114 -21.76 8.32 0.86
CA HIS A 114 -20.45 7.87 1.32
C HIS A 114 -20.54 6.59 2.17
N ARG A 115 -21.56 6.44 3.04
CA ARG A 115 -21.79 5.18 3.79
C ARG A 115 -22.06 4.01 2.85
N ALA A 116 -22.89 4.21 1.82
CA ALA A 116 -23.19 3.19 0.83
C ALA A 116 -21.93 2.77 0.05
N ALA A 117 -21.11 3.74 -0.36
CA ALA A 117 -19.83 3.47 -1.01
C ALA A 117 -18.86 2.71 -0.09
N ALA A 118 -18.73 3.13 1.17
CA ALA A 118 -17.88 2.47 2.15
C ALA A 118 -18.30 1.01 2.38
N ALA A 119 -19.60 0.76 2.50
CA ALA A 119 -20.14 -0.60 2.65
C ALA A 119 -19.87 -1.47 1.41
N ALA A 120 -19.97 -0.91 0.20
CA ALA A 120 -19.64 -1.62 -1.03
C ALA A 120 -18.16 -2.01 -1.10
N HIS A 121 -17.26 -1.11 -0.71
CA HIS A 121 -15.83 -1.40 -0.62
C HIS A 121 -15.53 -2.48 0.42
N ALA A 122 -16.15 -2.40 1.61
CA ALA A 122 -16.02 -3.42 2.64
C ALA A 122 -16.50 -4.80 2.16
N ALA A 123 -17.63 -4.86 1.44
CA ALA A 123 -18.16 -6.10 0.86
C ALA A 123 -17.22 -6.71 -0.20
N ALA A 124 -16.43 -5.88 -0.89
CA ALA A 124 -15.41 -6.31 -1.84
C ALA A 124 -14.05 -6.64 -1.17
N GLY A 125 -13.93 -6.50 0.15
CA GLY A 125 -12.66 -6.66 0.87
C GLY A 125 -11.65 -5.53 0.62
N ALA A 126 -12.09 -4.42 0.02
CA ALA A 126 -11.27 -3.24 -0.24
C ALA A 126 -11.25 -2.32 0.99
N TRP A 127 -10.56 -2.75 2.05
CA TRP A 127 -10.60 -2.09 3.36
C TRP A 127 -10.06 -0.66 3.36
N ASP A 128 -8.98 -0.37 2.62
CA ASP A 128 -8.43 0.98 2.48
C ASP A 128 -9.45 1.97 1.90
N ASP A 129 -10.19 1.55 0.88
CA ASP A 129 -11.25 2.36 0.27
C ASP A 129 -12.45 2.49 1.21
N ALA A 130 -12.80 1.40 1.91
CA ALA A 130 -13.89 1.40 2.89
C ALA A 130 -13.62 2.39 4.03
N VAL A 131 -12.40 2.42 4.57
CA VAL A 131 -11.99 3.38 5.61
C VAL A 131 -12.01 4.81 5.08
N ARG A 132 -11.48 5.05 3.87
CA ARG A 132 -11.50 6.38 3.25
C ARG A 132 -12.92 6.91 3.06
N GLU A 133 -13.82 6.11 2.50
CA GLU A 133 -15.22 6.51 2.28
C GLU A 133 -15.99 6.61 3.61
N GLN A 134 -15.70 5.77 4.60
CA GLN A 134 -16.34 5.87 5.92
C GLN A 134 -15.92 7.14 6.67
N LEU A 135 -14.67 7.59 6.54
CA LEU A 135 -14.27 8.88 7.12
C LEU A 135 -14.96 10.04 6.41
N ARG A 136 -15.07 10.01 5.06
CA ARG A 136 -15.83 11.00 4.29
C ARG A 136 -17.28 11.06 4.76
N ALA A 137 -17.91 9.91 4.97
CA ALA A 137 -19.26 9.80 5.52
C ALA A 137 -19.38 10.44 6.90
N LEU A 138 -18.43 10.15 7.80
CA LEU A 138 -18.42 10.69 9.17
C LEU A 138 -18.29 12.21 9.17
N ILE A 139 -17.34 12.77 8.42
CA ILE A 139 -17.12 14.22 8.33
C ILE A 139 -18.33 14.89 7.71
N ARG A 140 -18.83 14.36 6.59
CA ARG A 140 -20.03 14.89 5.94
C ARG A 140 -21.26 14.81 6.84
N GLY A 141 -21.40 13.75 7.63
CA GLY A 141 -22.50 13.60 8.59
C GLY A 141 -22.43 14.63 9.72
N LEU A 142 -21.23 15.02 10.15
CA LEU A 142 -21.03 16.11 11.10
C LEU A 142 -21.36 17.48 10.48
N GLU A 143 -20.98 17.71 9.23
CA GLU A 143 -21.32 18.93 8.48
C GLU A 143 -22.84 19.06 8.24
N GLU A 144 -23.50 17.99 7.82
CA GLU A 144 -24.96 17.95 7.61
C GLU A 144 -25.74 18.21 8.90
N ARG A 145 -25.14 17.91 10.05
CA ARG A 145 -25.68 18.20 11.39
C ARG A 145 -25.20 19.53 11.96
N THR A 146 -24.54 20.35 11.14
CA THR A 146 -23.98 21.66 11.51
C THR A 146 -23.06 21.60 12.73
N LEU A 147 -22.38 20.48 12.95
CA LEU A 147 -21.37 20.32 14.01
C LEU A 147 -19.97 20.67 13.51
N LEU A 148 -19.82 20.77 12.19
CA LEU A 148 -18.63 21.21 11.48
C LEU A 148 -19.03 22.18 10.39
N ASP A 149 -18.23 23.23 10.18
CA ASP A 149 -18.39 24.12 9.03
C ASP A 149 -17.88 23.45 7.75
N VAL A 150 -18.64 23.55 6.66
CA VAL A 150 -18.24 23.06 5.34
C VAL A 150 -17.10 23.94 4.79
N ARG A 151 -15.90 23.37 4.68
CA ARG A 151 -14.71 24.09 4.19
C ARG A 151 -13.88 23.22 3.24
N PRO A 152 -13.66 23.66 1.98
CA PRO A 152 -12.75 22.97 1.06
C PRO A 152 -11.33 22.92 1.63
N GLY A 153 -10.66 21.78 1.49
CA GLY A 153 -9.24 21.62 1.87
C GLY A 153 -8.96 21.32 3.34
N ARG A 154 -10.00 21.13 4.18
CA ARG A 154 -9.84 20.69 5.56
C ARG A 154 -9.22 19.28 5.63
N THR A 155 -8.25 19.09 6.52
CA THR A 155 -7.64 17.77 6.77
C THR A 155 -8.47 16.92 7.73
N ALA A 156 -8.22 15.61 7.75
CA ALA A 156 -8.89 14.69 8.68
C ALA A 156 -8.63 15.06 10.15
N ASP A 157 -7.40 15.43 10.49
CA ASP A 157 -7.01 15.87 11.83
C ASP A 157 -7.73 17.16 12.26
N GLU A 158 -7.84 18.13 11.36
CA GLU A 158 -8.55 19.38 11.62
C GLU A 158 -10.04 19.11 11.89
N ALA A 159 -10.66 18.26 11.07
CA ALA A 159 -12.05 17.84 11.26
C ALA A 159 -12.24 17.12 12.60
N ALA A 160 -11.36 16.18 12.94
CA ALA A 160 -11.41 15.46 14.21
C ALA A 160 -11.21 16.37 15.42
N ALA A 161 -10.28 17.33 15.33
CA ALA A 161 -10.02 18.29 16.39
C ALA A 161 -11.20 19.24 16.61
N GLU A 162 -11.79 19.77 15.54
CA GLU A 162 -12.97 20.65 15.61
C GLU A 162 -14.19 19.89 16.16
N ALA A 163 -14.48 18.72 15.60
CA ALA A 163 -15.59 17.87 16.05
C ALA A 163 -15.41 17.43 17.52
N GLY A 164 -14.17 17.14 17.94
CA GLY A 164 -13.86 16.78 19.32
C GLY A 164 -14.10 17.91 20.32
N ARG A 165 -14.06 19.19 19.91
CA ARG A 165 -14.45 20.31 20.78
C ARG A 165 -15.96 20.35 21.00
N VAL A 166 -16.74 19.99 19.98
CA VAL A 166 -18.22 19.98 20.01
C VAL A 166 -18.77 18.70 20.67
N LEU A 167 -18.03 17.60 20.55
CA LEU A 167 -18.33 16.27 21.09
C LEU A 167 -17.17 15.73 21.93
N PRO A 168 -16.93 16.28 23.15
CA PRO A 168 -15.78 15.90 23.98
C PRO A 168 -15.70 14.41 24.30
N GLU A 169 -16.85 13.76 24.52
CA GLU A 169 -16.94 12.32 24.80
C GLU A 169 -16.40 11.44 23.64
N HIS A 170 -16.39 11.96 22.42
CA HIS A 170 -15.91 11.26 21.23
C HIS A 170 -14.56 11.77 20.71
N ALA A 171 -13.94 12.76 21.37
CA ALA A 171 -12.73 13.42 20.88
C ALA A 171 -11.56 12.45 20.68
N ASP A 172 -11.35 11.49 21.58
CA ASP A 172 -10.30 10.48 21.45
C ASP A 172 -10.57 9.52 20.28
N ALA A 173 -11.83 9.14 20.08
CA ALA A 173 -12.23 8.24 19.00
C ALA A 173 -12.10 8.94 17.63
N LEU A 174 -12.50 10.20 17.53
CA LEU A 174 -12.31 11.04 16.35
C LEU A 174 -10.82 11.20 16.00
N ARG A 175 -9.97 11.47 17.00
CA ARG A 175 -8.52 11.53 16.80
C ARG A 175 -7.92 10.20 16.36
N ARG A 176 -8.42 9.07 16.85
CA ARG A 176 -8.00 7.74 16.35
C ARG A 176 -8.43 7.53 14.91
N ALA A 177 -9.66 7.91 14.54
CA ALA A 177 -10.16 7.78 13.18
C ALA A 177 -9.34 8.60 12.16
N ALA A 178 -8.93 9.82 12.51
CA ALA A 178 -8.04 10.63 11.68
C ALA A 178 -6.68 9.94 11.47
N ARG A 179 -6.06 9.42 12.54
CA ARG A 179 -4.80 8.66 12.43
C ARG A 179 -4.94 7.41 11.56
N THR A 180 -6.00 6.63 11.74
CA THR A 180 -6.26 5.45 10.90
C THR A 180 -6.39 5.83 9.43
N PHE A 181 -7.01 6.96 9.12
CA PHE A 181 -7.05 7.47 7.75
C PHE A 181 -5.66 7.88 7.24
N ASP A 182 -4.87 8.58 8.03
CA ASP A 182 -3.52 8.99 7.62
C ASP A 182 -2.60 7.77 7.41
N ASP A 183 -2.72 6.75 8.25
CA ASP A 183 -1.98 5.48 8.11
C ASP A 183 -2.33 4.78 6.78
N VAL A 184 -3.60 4.86 6.34
CA VAL A 184 -4.06 4.28 5.08
C VAL A 184 -3.62 5.09 3.87
N VAL A 185 -3.71 6.43 3.95
CA VAL A 185 -3.48 7.35 2.83
C VAL A 185 -1.99 7.63 2.63
N TYR A 186 -1.26 7.84 3.72
CA TYR A 186 0.14 8.27 3.72
C TYR A 186 1.08 7.24 4.34
N GLY A 187 0.56 6.33 5.17
CA GLY A 187 1.36 5.28 5.80
C GLY A 187 1.56 4.04 4.92
N GLU A 188 2.33 3.10 5.46
CA GLU A 188 2.59 1.79 4.85
C GLU A 188 1.62 0.70 5.34
N HIS A 189 0.68 1.04 6.25
CA HIS A 189 -0.22 0.07 6.86
C HIS A 189 -1.54 0.00 6.09
N ALA A 190 -1.84 -1.18 5.54
CA ALA A 190 -3.16 -1.46 4.97
C ALA A 190 -4.22 -1.48 6.09
N ALA A 191 -5.38 -0.90 5.81
CA ALA A 191 -6.54 -1.07 6.68
C ALA A 191 -7.00 -2.52 6.67
N ASP A 192 -7.61 -2.92 7.78
CA ASP A 192 -8.29 -4.18 7.92
C ASP A 192 -9.78 -3.99 8.22
N GLN A 193 -10.47 -5.11 8.35
CA GLN A 193 -11.88 -5.14 8.71
C GLN A 193 -12.16 -4.45 10.05
N ALA A 194 -11.26 -4.57 11.04
CA ALA A 194 -11.44 -3.98 12.36
C ALA A 194 -11.37 -2.45 12.30
N ALA A 195 -10.46 -1.89 11.51
CA ALA A 195 -10.35 -0.45 11.27
C ALA A 195 -11.65 0.12 10.67
N TYR A 196 -12.20 -0.56 9.65
CA TYR A 196 -13.48 -0.15 9.06
C TYR A 196 -14.64 -0.18 10.07
N HIS A 197 -14.81 -1.28 10.83
CA HIS A 197 -15.87 -1.38 11.83
C HIS A 197 -15.72 -0.35 12.94
N SER A 198 -14.50 -0.04 13.37
CA SER A 198 -14.26 1.01 14.36
C SER A 198 -14.72 2.38 13.87
N LEU A 199 -14.49 2.73 12.59
CA LEU A 199 -14.98 3.98 12.01
C LEU A 199 -16.51 3.96 11.82
N LEU A 200 -17.08 2.81 11.44
CA LEU A 200 -18.52 2.63 11.26
C LEU A 200 -19.27 2.80 12.58
N ASP A 201 -18.76 2.21 13.67
CA ASP A 201 -19.34 2.33 15.00
C ASP A 201 -19.21 3.75 15.55
N LEU A 202 -18.07 4.41 15.28
CA LEU A 202 -17.90 5.82 15.62
C LEU A 202 -18.90 6.72 14.89
N ASP A 203 -19.10 6.54 13.58
CA ASP A 203 -20.06 7.30 12.79
C ASP A 203 -21.49 7.14 13.33
N ARG A 204 -21.89 5.91 13.71
CA ARG A 204 -23.18 5.65 14.37
C ARG A 204 -23.29 6.34 15.72
N ALA A 205 -22.25 6.22 16.56
CA ALA A 205 -22.23 6.81 17.90
C ALA A 205 -22.37 8.34 17.82
N VAL A 206 -21.51 8.96 17.01
CA VAL A 206 -21.53 10.41 16.76
C VAL A 206 -22.86 10.84 16.17
N GLY A 207 -23.46 10.08 15.24
CA GLY A 207 -24.74 10.38 14.62
C GLY A 207 -25.91 10.55 15.60
N THR A 208 -25.83 9.92 16.78
CA THR A 208 -26.83 10.04 17.86
C THR A 208 -26.40 10.91 19.03
N ALA A 209 -25.13 11.32 19.07
CA ALA A 209 -24.55 12.13 20.13
C ALA A 209 -25.13 13.55 20.17
N ARG A 210 -25.29 14.10 21.38
CA ARG A 210 -25.73 15.49 21.58
C ARG A 210 -24.52 16.41 21.74
N PRO A 211 -24.46 17.53 21.00
CA PRO A 211 -23.40 18.53 21.17
C PRO A 211 -23.41 19.13 22.58
N THR A 212 -22.22 19.39 23.12
CA THR A 212 -22.11 20.25 24.30
C THR A 212 -22.15 21.69 23.83
N LEU A 213 -23.30 22.35 23.99
CA LEU A 213 -23.40 23.79 23.77
C LEU A 213 -22.69 24.47 24.94
N THR A 214 -21.44 24.88 24.75
CA THR A 214 -20.84 25.88 25.64
C THR A 214 -21.62 27.15 25.44
N GLY A 215 -22.59 27.41 26.32
CA GLY A 215 -23.39 28.62 26.29
C GLY A 215 -22.47 29.83 26.25
N ALA A 216 -22.63 30.66 25.23
CA ALA A 216 -22.09 32.00 25.24
C ALA A 216 -22.77 32.75 26.40
N ALA A 217 -22.09 32.78 27.54
CA ALA A 217 -22.38 33.75 28.59
C ALA A 217 -21.77 35.07 28.15
N GLY A 218 -22.62 36.06 27.87
CA GLY A 218 -22.24 37.46 27.64
C GLY A 218 -22.69 38.01 26.30
#